data_AF-A0A497PP52-F1
#
_entry.id   AF-A0A497PP52-F1
#
_cell.length_a   1.000
_cell.length_b   1.000
_cell.length_c   1.000
_cell.angle_alpha   90.00
_cell.angle_beta   90.00
_cell.angle_gamma   90.00
#
_symmetry.space_group_name_H-M   'P 1'
#
loop_
_entity.id
_entity.type
_entity.pdbx_description
1 polymer ?
#
loop_
_entity_poly.entity_id
_entity_poly.type
_entity_poly.pdbx_seq_one_letter_code
_entity_poly.pdbx_strand_id
1 'polypeptide(L)'
;SKKESAATMTVGDDSGTKTFSIEVPNVKDWNRSAGVAAYYSAKRLKKAVEEGVADIVVIAVPEKTSGAKFESLKEELRERMVVLSLNQDTAAELVDATNEGRLPDSQLETFRELLRKIAP
;
A
#
# COMPACT_ATOMS: atom_id res chain seq x y z
N SER A 1 -4.80 17.68 -13.86
CA SER A 1 -4.86 17.16 -12.48
C SER A 1 -4.09 15.85 -12.43
N LYS A 2 -3.19 15.66 -11.45
CA LYS A 2 -2.55 14.34 -11.27
C LYS A 2 -3.62 13.39 -10.74
N LYS A 3 -3.91 12.34 -11.52
CA LYS A 3 -5.08 11.46 -11.37
C LYS A 3 -4.75 10.11 -10.74
N GLU A 4 -3.53 9.93 -10.26
CA GLU A 4 -3.05 8.76 -9.52
C GLU A 4 -1.66 9.12 -8.96
N SER A 5 -1.35 8.63 -7.77
CA SER A 5 -0.06 8.84 -7.12
C SER A 5 0.59 7.49 -6.90
N ALA A 6 1.73 7.29 -7.54
CA ALA A 6 2.57 6.12 -7.39
C ALA A 6 3.98 6.56 -6.98
N ALA A 7 4.62 5.78 -6.12
CA ALA A 7 6.02 5.98 -5.74
C ALA A 7 6.71 4.62 -5.63
N THR A 8 7.94 4.55 -6.11
CA THR A 8 8.78 3.37 -5.96
C THR A 8 10.01 3.75 -5.14
N MET A 9 10.35 2.93 -4.14
CA MET A 9 11.55 3.10 -3.33
C MET A 9 12.32 1.78 -3.24
N THR A 10 13.63 1.87 -3.17
CA THR A 10 14.49 0.72 -2.87
C THR A 10 15.12 0.95 -1.51
N VAL A 11 14.96 -0.02 -0.62
CA VAL A 11 15.50 -0.03 0.73
C VAL A 11 16.50 -1.17 0.80
N GLY A 12 17.66 -0.95 1.41
CA GLY A 12 18.63 -2.03 1.59
C GLY A 12 19.59 -1.75 2.73
N ASP A 13 20.21 -2.84 3.18
CA ASP A 13 21.29 -2.87 4.15
C ASP A 13 22.38 -3.86 3.66
N ASP A 14 23.30 -4.24 4.55
CA ASP A 14 24.39 -5.17 4.23
C ASP A 14 23.91 -6.59 3.84
N SER A 15 22.64 -6.93 4.09
CA SER A 15 22.03 -8.23 3.77
C SER A 15 21.32 -8.26 2.41
N GLY A 16 21.08 -7.10 1.79
CA GLY A 16 20.49 -6.99 0.46
C GLY A 16 19.57 -5.79 0.27
N THR A 17 18.91 -5.74 -0.90
CA THR A 17 17.96 -4.68 -1.26
C THR A 17 16.58 -5.25 -1.54
N LYS A 18 15.54 -4.51 -1.16
CA LYS A 18 14.13 -4.74 -1.49
C LYS A 18 13.53 -3.49 -2.13
N THR A 19 12.77 -3.68 -3.20
CA THR A 19 12.07 -2.60 -3.90
C THR A 19 10.58 -2.64 -3.61
N PHE A 20 10.04 -1.48 -3.24
CA PHE A 20 8.64 -1.26 -2.88
C PHE A 20 7.98 -0.36 -3.91
N SER A 21 6.78 -0.71 -4.35
CA SER A 21 5.92 0.23 -5.08
C SER A 21 4.64 0.49 -4.31
N ILE A 22 4.34 1.76 -4.09
CA ILE A 22 3.17 2.24 -3.35
C ILE A 22 2.23 2.95 -4.33
N GLU A 23 0.95 2.59 -4.31
CA GLU A 23 -0.10 3.34 -5.04
C GLU A 23 -1.24 3.79 -4.11
N VAL A 24 -1.70 5.02 -4.35
CA VAL A 24 -2.98 5.54 -3.84
C VAL A 24 -3.97 5.60 -5.00
N PRO A 25 -5.03 4.77 -5.00
CA PRO A 25 -6.05 4.80 -6.04
C PRO A 25 -6.76 6.15 -6.09
N ASN A 26 -7.20 6.52 -7.29
CA ASN A 26 -7.98 7.74 -7.47
C ASN A 26 -9.43 7.53 -7.04
N VAL A 27 -9.69 7.74 -5.75
CA VAL A 27 -11.01 7.64 -5.16
C VAL A 27 -11.65 9.02 -5.14
N LYS A 28 -12.86 9.15 -5.69
CA LYS A 28 -13.61 10.42 -5.69
C LYS A 28 -14.07 10.83 -4.29
N ASP A 29 -14.34 9.85 -3.43
CA ASP A 29 -14.86 10.03 -2.09
C ASP A 29 -14.25 8.96 -1.17
N TRP A 30 -13.38 9.40 -0.27
CA TRP A 30 -12.66 8.53 0.67
C TRP A 30 -13.56 7.96 1.77
N ASN A 31 -14.81 8.43 1.89
CA ASN A 31 -15.79 7.88 2.84
C ASN A 31 -16.56 6.67 2.28
N ARG A 32 -16.23 6.23 1.05
CA ARG A 32 -16.88 5.14 0.31
C ARG A 32 -15.88 4.09 -0.16
N SER A 33 -16.41 2.95 -0.61
CA SER A 33 -15.59 1.88 -1.19
C SER A 33 -14.88 2.34 -2.47
N ALA A 34 -13.59 2.02 -2.57
CA ALA A 34 -12.79 2.24 -3.77
C ALA A 34 -12.75 1.04 -4.72
N GLY A 35 -13.60 0.02 -4.58
CA GLY A 35 -13.41 -1.31 -5.21
C GLY A 35 -12.94 -1.33 -6.66
N VAL A 36 -13.54 -0.51 -7.54
CA VAL A 36 -13.12 -0.41 -8.96
C VAL A 36 -11.74 0.26 -9.09
N ALA A 37 -11.52 1.39 -8.42
CA ALA A 37 -10.24 2.11 -8.47
C ALA A 37 -9.11 1.30 -7.83
N ALA A 38 -9.39 0.63 -6.71
CA ALA A 38 -8.48 -0.27 -6.01
C ALA A 38 -8.11 -1.46 -6.89
N TYR A 39 -9.07 -2.05 -7.61
CA TYR A 39 -8.80 -3.13 -8.57
C TYR A 39 -7.81 -2.72 -9.67
N TYR A 40 -8.02 -1.58 -10.31
CA TYR A 40 -7.10 -1.13 -11.38
C TYR A 40 -5.70 -0.79 -10.86
N SER A 41 -5.62 -0.23 -9.66
CA SER A 41 -4.34 0.06 -9.00
C SER A 41 -3.62 -1.24 -8.62
N ALA A 42 -4.34 -2.19 -8.01
CA ALA A 42 -3.80 -3.52 -7.69
C ALA A 42 -3.33 -4.28 -8.93
N LYS A 43 -3.98 -4.13 -10.09
CA LYS A 43 -3.48 -4.71 -11.36
C LYS A 43 -2.13 -4.15 -11.79
N ARG A 44 -1.89 -2.85 -11.61
CA ARG A 44 -0.61 -2.24 -11.96
C ARG A 44 0.48 -2.66 -10.99
N LEU A 45 0.16 -2.69 -9.70
CA LEU A 45 1.04 -3.21 -8.66
C LEU A 45 1.41 -4.68 -8.93
N LYS A 46 0.43 -5.52 -9.29
CA LYS A 46 0.68 -6.91 -9.72
C LYS A 46 1.67 -6.98 -10.87
N LYS A 47 1.44 -6.18 -11.92
CA LYS A 47 2.32 -6.12 -13.08
C LYS A 47 3.75 -5.71 -12.68
N ALA A 48 3.89 -4.75 -11.76
CA ALA A 48 5.20 -4.36 -11.24
C ALA A 48 5.92 -5.50 -10.51
N VAL A 49 5.20 -6.36 -9.78
CA VAL A 49 5.77 -7.57 -9.16
C VAL A 49 6.15 -8.61 -10.22
N GLU A 50 5.28 -8.86 -11.19
CA GLU A 50 5.51 -9.86 -12.25
C GLU A 50 6.69 -9.49 -13.16
N GLU A 51 6.91 -8.19 -13.40
CA GLU A 51 8.01 -7.68 -14.21
C GLU A 51 9.30 -7.45 -13.40
N GLY A 52 9.31 -7.75 -12.10
CA GLY A 52 10.49 -7.56 -11.23
C GLY A 52 10.82 -6.10 -10.93
N VAL A 53 9.89 -5.18 -11.16
CA VAL A 53 10.01 -3.75 -10.82
C VAL A 53 9.86 -3.52 -9.32
N ALA A 54 9.13 -4.38 -8.62
CA ALA A 54 8.99 -4.34 -7.17
C ALA A 54 8.96 -5.75 -6.57
N ASP A 55 9.57 -5.92 -5.41
CA ASP A 55 9.49 -7.15 -4.62
C ASP A 55 8.17 -7.20 -3.83
N ILE A 56 7.78 -6.04 -3.29
CA ILE A 56 6.62 -5.85 -2.44
C ILE A 56 5.84 -4.64 -2.93
N VAL A 57 4.51 -4.72 -2.86
CA VAL A 57 3.62 -3.64 -3.24
C VAL A 57 2.73 -3.22 -2.09
N VAL A 58 2.47 -1.92 -2.01
CA VAL A 58 1.60 -1.33 -1.00
C VAL A 58 0.47 -0.59 -1.70
N ILE A 59 -0.74 -0.77 -1.23
CA ILE A 59 -1.89 0.02 -1.68
C ILE A 59 -2.53 0.70 -0.48
N ALA A 60 -2.78 2.01 -0.57
CA ALA A 60 -3.57 2.72 0.43
C ALA A 60 -5.00 2.89 -0.08
N VAL A 61 -5.99 2.42 0.67
CA VAL A 61 -7.41 2.42 0.27
C VAL A 61 -8.31 2.90 1.42
N PRO A 62 -9.51 3.41 1.13
CA PRO A 62 -10.52 3.62 2.16
C PRO A 62 -10.80 2.34 2.94
N GLU A 63 -11.00 2.43 4.26
CA GLU A 63 -11.37 1.27 5.11
C GLU A 63 -12.60 0.52 4.62
N LYS A 64 -13.54 1.22 3.98
CA LYS A 64 -14.77 0.63 3.42
C LYS A 64 -14.56 -0.04 2.05
N THR A 65 -13.33 -0.10 1.55
CA THR A 65 -13.03 -0.69 0.25
C THR A 65 -13.31 -2.17 0.24
N SER A 66 -14.04 -2.61 -0.78
CA SER A 66 -14.44 -3.99 -0.97
C SER A 66 -14.66 -4.26 -2.45
N GLY A 67 -14.65 -5.52 -2.85
CA GLY A 67 -15.01 -5.96 -4.19
C GLY A 67 -14.29 -7.22 -4.60
N ALA A 68 -15.03 -8.18 -5.17
CA ALA A 68 -14.51 -9.53 -5.46
C ALA A 68 -13.22 -9.52 -6.30
N LYS A 69 -13.10 -8.60 -7.27
CA LYS A 69 -11.91 -8.49 -8.12
C LYS A 69 -10.68 -7.95 -7.37
N PHE A 70 -10.89 -7.02 -6.44
CA PHE A 70 -9.80 -6.48 -5.62
C PHE A 70 -9.34 -7.54 -4.59
N GLU A 71 -10.29 -8.18 -3.91
CA GLU A 71 -9.98 -9.28 -2.99
C GLU A 71 -9.26 -10.43 -3.69
N SER A 72 -9.69 -10.82 -4.90
CA SER A 72 -9.00 -11.85 -5.68
C SER A 72 -7.53 -11.49 -5.98
N LEU A 73 -7.22 -10.22 -6.26
CA LEU A 73 -5.84 -9.78 -6.50
C LEU A 73 -5.02 -9.72 -5.21
N LYS A 74 -5.64 -9.29 -4.12
CA LYS A 74 -5.03 -9.31 -2.78
C LYS A 74 -4.65 -10.74 -2.38
N GLU A 75 -5.55 -11.70 -2.61
CA GLU A 75 -5.31 -13.13 -2.36
C GLU A 75 -4.31 -13.77 -3.34
N GLU A 76 -4.14 -13.23 -4.53
CA GLU A 76 -3.14 -13.69 -5.49
C GLU A 76 -1.74 -13.17 -5.11
N LEU A 77 -1.64 -11.92 -4.70
CA LEU A 77 -0.37 -11.30 -4.30
C LEU A 77 0.07 -11.72 -2.89
N ARG A 78 -0.88 -12.05 -2.00
CA ARG A 78 -0.65 -12.52 -0.62
C ARG A 78 0.43 -11.71 0.09
N GLU A 79 1.53 -12.37 0.43
CA GLU A 79 2.68 -11.84 1.15
C GLU A 79 3.42 -10.75 0.38
N ARG A 80 3.21 -10.62 -0.93
CA ARG A 80 3.81 -9.54 -1.73
C ARG A 80 2.99 -8.26 -1.73
N MET A 81 1.79 -8.27 -1.14
CA MET A 81 0.94 -7.08 -1.02
C MET A 81 0.73 -6.69 0.45
N VAL A 82 0.78 -5.39 0.70
CA VAL A 82 0.39 -4.77 1.97
C VAL A 82 -0.76 -3.80 1.68
N VAL A 83 -1.83 -3.89 2.46
CA VAL A 83 -3.01 -3.04 2.31
C VAL A 83 -3.08 -2.08 3.49
N LEU A 84 -2.92 -0.79 3.22
CA LEU A 84 -3.14 0.29 4.17
C LEU A 84 -4.60 0.74 4.06
N SER A 85 -5.45 0.21 4.92
CA SER A 85 -6.86 0.62 5.03
C SER A 85 -6.95 1.83 5.95
N LEU A 86 -7.31 3.00 5.39
CA LEU A 86 -7.33 4.27 6.11
C LEU A 86 -8.71 4.94 6.04
N ASN A 87 -9.14 5.55 7.14
CA ASN A 87 -10.17 6.58 7.13
C ASN A 87 -9.50 7.97 7.22
N GLN A 88 -10.31 9.03 7.33
CA GLN A 88 -9.77 10.38 7.36
C GLN A 88 -8.91 10.66 8.61
N ASP A 89 -9.32 10.13 9.76
CA ASP A 89 -8.62 10.34 11.02
C ASP A 89 -7.29 9.58 11.03
N THR A 90 -7.28 8.30 10.62
CA THR A 90 -6.05 7.49 10.56
C THR A 90 -5.10 7.96 9.46
N ALA A 91 -5.61 8.52 8.36
CA ALA A 91 -4.76 9.15 7.34
C ALA A 91 -4.11 10.45 7.84
N ALA A 92 -4.86 11.30 8.57
CA ALA A 92 -4.31 12.51 9.16
C ALA A 92 -3.25 12.18 10.23
N GLU A 93 -3.56 11.23 11.11
CA GLU A 93 -2.63 10.73 12.13
C GLU A 93 -1.33 10.20 11.49
N LEU A 94 -1.43 9.45 10.39
CA LEU A 94 -0.26 8.94 9.68
C LEU A 94 0.63 10.08 9.16
N VAL A 95 0.04 11.13 8.59
CA VAL A 95 0.80 12.30 8.11
C VAL A 95 1.46 13.03 9.27
N ASP A 96 0.71 13.31 10.34
CA ASP A 96 1.21 14.03 11.50
C ASP A 96 2.34 13.26 12.20
N ALA A 97 2.13 11.97 12.45
CA ALA A 97 3.14 11.11 13.06
C ALA A 97 4.41 11.03 12.20
N THR A 98 4.27 10.90 10.88
CA THR A 98 5.42 10.87 9.96
C THR A 98 6.21 12.19 10.01
N ASN A 99 5.52 13.33 10.05
CA ASN A 99 6.18 14.65 10.16
C ASN A 99 6.95 14.82 11.47
N GLU A 100 6.51 14.14 12.53
CA GLU A 100 7.16 14.14 13.84
C GLU A 100 8.22 13.03 13.99
N GLY A 101 8.48 12.23 12.95
CA GLY A 101 9.42 11.11 13.01
C GLY A 101 8.94 9.97 13.92
N ARG A 102 7.62 9.87 14.14
CA ARG A 102 6.98 8.84 14.95
C ARG A 102 6.20 7.88 14.08
N LEU A 103 6.09 6.63 14.53
CA LEU A 103 5.19 5.65 13.94
C LEU A 103 3.90 5.62 14.76
N PRO A 104 2.71 5.85 14.16
CA PRO A 104 1.47 5.83 14.94
C PRO A 104 1.11 4.40 15.35
N ASP A 105 0.63 4.23 16.59
CA ASP A 105 0.24 2.93 17.14
C ASP A 105 -0.86 2.27 16.31
N SER A 106 -1.75 3.07 15.72
CA SER A 106 -2.85 2.62 14.86
C SER A 106 -2.38 1.90 13.60
N GLN A 107 -1.16 2.17 13.13
CA GLN A 107 -0.58 1.57 11.91
C GLN A 107 0.60 0.63 12.21
N LEU A 108 0.93 0.44 13.49
CA LEU A 108 2.11 -0.27 13.94
C LEU A 108 2.19 -1.70 13.37
N GLU A 109 1.07 -2.43 13.30
CA GLU A 109 1.09 -3.79 12.74
C GLU A 109 1.36 -3.79 11.24
N THR A 110 0.76 -2.87 10.47
CA THR A 110 1.02 -2.79 9.02
C THR A 110 2.48 -2.46 8.72
N PHE A 111 3.08 -1.56 9.50
CA PHE A 111 4.50 -1.26 9.38
C PHE A 111 5.39 -2.41 9.86
N ARG A 112 5.01 -3.14 10.92
CA ARG A 112 5.72 -4.36 11.33
C ARG A 112 5.67 -5.43 10.24
N GLU A 113 4.52 -5.63 9.60
CA GLU A 113 4.41 -6.53 8.45
C GLU A 113 5.32 -6.09 7.31
N LEU A 114 5.39 -4.80 7.02
CA LEU A 114 6.28 -4.26 5.99
C LEU A 114 7.75 -4.48 6.34
N LEU A 115 8.15 -4.24 7.60
CA LEU A 115 9.50 -4.48 8.11
C LEU A 115 9.88 -5.97 8.10
N ARG A 116 8.97 -6.88 8.48
CA ARG A 116 9.19 -8.33 8.40
C ARG A 116 9.43 -8.81 6.96
N LYS A 117 8.97 -8.07 5.96
CA LYS A 117 9.20 -8.39 4.54
C LYS A 117 10.49 -7.77 4.00
N ILE A 118 11.05 -6.78 4.71
CA ILE A 118 12.36 -6.16 4.41
C ILE A 118 13.49 -7.00 5.01
N ALA A 119 13.39 -7.33 6.30
CA ALA A 119 14.40 -8.08 7.02
C ALA A 119 14.28 -9.58 6.70
N PRO A 120 15.37 -10.24 6.26
CA PRO A 120 15.38 -11.68 6.01
C PRO A 120 15.14 -12.53 7.27
#